data_AF-A0A8R1E8G4-F1
#
_entry.id   AF-A0A8R1E8G4-F1
#
_cell.length_a   1.000
_cell.length_b   1.000
_cell.length_c   1.000
_cell.angle_alpha   90.00
_cell.angle_beta   90.00
_cell.angle_gamma   90.00
#
_symmetry.space_group_name_H-M   'P 1'
#
loop_
_entity.id
_entity.type
_entity.pdbx_description
1 polymer ?
#
loop_
_entity_poly.entity_id
_entity_poly.type
_entity_poly.pdbx_seq_one_letter_code
_entity_poly.pdbx_strand_id
1 'polypeptide(L)'
;MRFEVYPVLYFSREQPRKVYGIVRDAAGVPKYVVQGTWDKSIDMLKVSSWNGNMEKPKVEVDDTSLRRIWTANPLPKGSEKMHNFTKFSIELNEPEDGVAPTDSRLRPDQRLMENGKWDDANRKKLEIEEKQRVVRKRREAEKEVAMKRGENYEEYQPTWFVRVQDESNGALIHKYKGGYWEAKEQQNWSKCPHIF
;
A
#
# COMPACT_ATOMS: atom_id res chain seq x y z
N MET A 1 -4.25 14.12 -15.56
CA MET A 1 -5.11 14.44 -14.39
C MET A 1 -4.19 14.88 -13.26
N ARG A 2 -4.41 16.04 -12.64
CA ARG A 2 -3.61 16.51 -11.50
C ARG A 2 -4.54 16.64 -10.29
N PHE A 3 -4.24 15.91 -9.23
CA PHE A 3 -4.93 16.03 -7.96
C PHE A 3 -4.10 16.88 -7.01
N GLU A 4 -4.75 17.81 -6.32
CA GLU A 4 -4.12 18.58 -5.24
C GLU A 4 -4.79 18.17 -3.93
N VAL A 5 -4.00 17.61 -3.02
CA VAL A 5 -4.46 17.37 -1.65
C VAL A 5 -3.98 18.56 -0.85
N TYR A 6 -4.91 19.37 -0.37
CA TYR A 6 -4.59 20.56 0.42
C TYR A 6 -4.29 20.11 1.86
N PRO A 7 -3.06 20.30 2.37
CA PRO A 7 -2.77 20.02 3.76
C PRO A 7 -3.49 21.06 4.62
N VAL A 8 -4.40 20.60 5.47
CA VAL A 8 -5.11 21.47 6.41
C VAL A 8 -4.42 21.39 7.76
N LEU A 9 -3.90 22.52 8.24
CA LEU A 9 -3.36 22.65 9.60
C LEU A 9 -4.48 22.41 10.61
N TYR A 10 -4.17 21.76 11.74
CA TYR A 10 -5.14 21.42 12.79
C TYR A 10 -5.94 22.64 13.31
N PHE A 11 -5.35 23.85 13.23
CA PHE A 11 -5.96 25.11 13.65
C PHE A 11 -6.63 25.91 12.52
N SER A 12 -6.65 25.38 11.29
CA SER A 12 -7.30 26.04 10.16
C SER A 12 -8.81 26.02 10.33
N ARG A 13 -9.49 27.09 9.87
CA ARG A 13 -10.96 27.12 9.74
C ARG A 13 -11.45 26.37 8.50
N GLU A 14 -10.54 25.90 7.64
CA GLU A 14 -10.88 25.11 6.47
C GLU A 14 -11.29 23.69 6.86
N GLN A 15 -12.17 23.11 6.05
CA GLN A 15 -12.62 21.74 6.25
C GLN A 15 -11.42 20.78 6.16
N PRO A 16 -11.08 20.03 7.24
CA PRO A 16 -9.98 19.09 7.20
C PRO A 16 -10.27 17.96 6.20
N ARG A 17 -9.20 17.32 5.71
CA ARG A 17 -9.27 16.14 4.81
C ARG A 17 -9.88 16.42 3.44
N LYS A 18 -10.05 17.69 3.07
CA LYS A 18 -10.56 18.10 1.77
C LYS A 18 -9.64 17.63 0.65
N VAL A 19 -10.26 17.06 -0.38
CA VAL A 19 -9.62 16.74 -1.66
C VAL A 19 -10.26 17.62 -2.72
N TYR A 20 -9.44 18.21 -3.58
CA TYR A 20 -9.93 18.96 -4.73
C TYR A 20 -8.96 18.78 -5.91
N GLY A 21 -9.49 18.51 -7.09
CA GLY A 21 -8.69 18.27 -8.28
C GLY A 21 -9.44 18.65 -9.53
N ILE A 22 -8.68 18.98 -10.58
CA ILE A 22 -9.23 19.35 -11.89
C ILE A 22 -8.76 18.32 -12.91
N VAL A 23 -9.72 17.73 -13.59
CA VAL A 23 -9.48 16.80 -14.70
C VAL A 23 -9.42 17.58 -15.99
N ARG A 24 -8.35 17.36 -16.74
CA ARG A 24 -8.08 18.02 -18.02
C ARG A 24 -7.99 17.00 -19.13
N ASP A 25 -8.37 17.41 -20.33
CA ASP A 25 -8.13 16.63 -21.54
C ASP A 25 -6.67 16.74 -22.02
N ALA A 26 -6.37 16.11 -23.15
CA ALA A 26 -5.02 16.12 -23.75
C ALA A 26 -4.55 17.51 -24.19
N ALA A 27 -5.48 18.43 -24.45
CA ALA A 27 -5.17 19.84 -24.76
C ALA A 27 -5.00 20.70 -23.49
N GLY A 28 -5.17 20.12 -22.30
CA GLY A 28 -5.06 20.80 -21.02
C GLY A 28 -6.32 21.56 -20.60
N VAL A 29 -7.43 21.41 -21.33
CA VAL A 29 -8.69 22.10 -21.05
C VAL A 29 -9.40 21.44 -19.85
N PRO A 30 -9.81 22.20 -18.82
CA PRO A 30 -10.61 21.68 -17.71
C PRO A 30 -11.94 21.08 -18.19
N LYS A 31 -12.25 19.85 -17.75
CA LYS A 31 -13.49 19.15 -18.08
C LYS A 31 -14.30 18.75 -16.86
N TYR A 32 -13.64 18.37 -15.77
CA TYR A 32 -14.30 17.97 -14.54
C TYR A 32 -13.59 18.53 -13.31
N VAL A 33 -14.37 18.76 -12.27
CA VAL A 33 -13.90 18.97 -10.90
C VAL A 33 -14.15 17.71 -10.10
N VAL A 34 -13.14 17.25 -9.38
CA VAL A 34 -13.24 16.18 -8.39
C VAL A 34 -13.07 16.79 -7.02
N GLN A 35 -14.06 16.66 -6.15
CA GLN A 35 -14.03 17.27 -4.82
C GLN A 35 -14.67 16.38 -3.77
N GLY A 36 -14.26 16.57 -2.51
CA GLY A 36 -14.86 15.87 -1.38
C GLY A 36 -13.90 15.77 -0.21
N THR A 37 -14.00 14.68 0.55
CA THR A 37 -13.11 14.38 1.66
C THR A 37 -12.63 12.93 1.56
N TRP A 38 -11.32 12.70 1.74
CA TRP A 38 -10.74 11.36 1.54
C TRP A 38 -11.24 10.32 2.54
N ASP A 39 -11.85 10.73 3.65
CA ASP A 39 -12.39 9.87 4.70
C ASP A 39 -13.90 9.58 4.56
N LYS A 40 -14.64 10.28 3.68
CA LYS A 40 -16.10 10.11 3.55
C LYS A 40 -16.59 9.86 2.14
N SER A 41 -16.33 10.78 1.22
CA SER A 41 -16.84 10.69 -0.14
C SER A 41 -16.12 11.62 -1.08
N ILE A 42 -16.08 11.21 -2.35
CA ILE A 42 -15.56 12.00 -3.46
C ILE A 42 -16.66 12.09 -4.53
N ASP A 43 -16.93 13.31 -4.95
CA ASP A 43 -17.89 13.69 -5.97
C ASP A 43 -17.17 14.24 -7.20
N MET A 44 -17.80 14.12 -8.35
CA MET A 44 -17.34 14.68 -9.62
C MET A 44 -18.43 15.57 -10.23
N LEU A 45 -18.05 16.74 -10.72
CA LEU A 45 -18.91 17.67 -11.44
C LEU A 45 -18.30 18.02 -12.79
N LYS A 46 -19.14 18.24 -13.80
CA LYS A 46 -18.74 18.80 -15.09
C LYS A 46 -18.42 20.28 -14.93
N VAL A 47 -17.37 20.71 -15.63
CA VAL A 47 -17.05 22.13 -15.77
C VAL A 47 -18.00 22.73 -16.81
N SER A 48 -18.77 23.75 -16.42
CA SER A 48 -19.67 24.48 -17.31
C SER A 48 -18.93 25.59 -18.06
N SER A 49 -18.05 26.31 -17.35
CA SER A 49 -17.20 27.36 -17.90
C SER A 49 -15.88 27.41 -17.14
N TRP A 50 -14.84 27.99 -17.72
CA TRP A 50 -13.59 28.26 -17.01
C TRP A 50 -12.90 29.49 -17.58
N ASN A 51 -12.14 30.18 -16.73
CA ASN A 51 -11.33 31.33 -17.10
C ASN A 51 -9.97 31.31 -16.38
N GLY A 52 -9.08 32.24 -16.77
CA GLY A 52 -7.74 32.36 -16.22
C GLY A 52 -6.67 31.59 -17.02
N ASN A 53 -5.48 31.46 -16.44
CA ASN A 53 -4.36 30.76 -17.08
C ASN A 53 -4.47 29.24 -16.87
N MET A 54 -3.92 28.47 -17.80
CA MET A 54 -3.79 27.02 -17.72
C MET A 54 -3.15 26.55 -16.43
N GLU A 55 -2.27 27.29 -15.76
CA GLU A 55 -1.68 26.82 -14.49
C GLU A 55 -2.63 26.89 -13.30
N LYS A 56 -3.51 27.90 -13.24
CA LYS A 56 -4.46 28.14 -12.15
C LYS A 56 -5.83 28.52 -12.71
N PRO A 57 -6.55 27.58 -13.34
CA PRO A 57 -7.85 27.86 -13.92
C PRO A 57 -8.86 28.11 -12.80
N LYS A 58 -9.68 29.15 -12.96
CA LYS A 58 -10.92 29.32 -12.19
C LYS A 58 -12.02 28.63 -12.97
N VAL A 59 -12.63 27.63 -12.35
CA VAL A 59 -13.64 26.77 -12.98
C VAL A 59 -14.99 27.04 -12.36
N GLU A 60 -16.01 27.16 -13.20
CA GLU A 60 -17.41 27.10 -12.82
C GLU A 60 -17.92 25.70 -13.13
N VAL A 61 -18.70 25.15 -12.21
CA VAL A 61 -19.24 23.80 -12.32
C VAL A 61 -20.73 23.85 -12.58
N ASP A 62 -21.23 22.84 -13.29
CA ASP A 62 -22.65 22.57 -13.38
C ASP A 62 -23.08 21.77 -12.15
N ASP A 63 -23.72 22.42 -11.17
CA ASP A 63 -24.17 21.77 -9.93
C ASP A 63 -25.17 20.64 -10.18
N THR A 64 -25.92 20.67 -11.29
CA THR A 64 -26.86 19.59 -11.65
C THR A 64 -26.15 18.33 -12.14
N SER A 65 -24.87 18.45 -12.51
CA SER A 65 -24.04 17.33 -12.98
C SER A 65 -23.36 16.54 -11.84
N LEU A 66 -23.66 16.86 -10.59
CA LEU A 66 -23.04 16.23 -9.43
C LEU A 66 -23.24 14.71 -9.46
N ARG A 67 -22.11 13.99 -9.45
CA ARG A 67 -22.08 12.53 -9.41
C ARG A 67 -21.16 12.06 -8.30
N ARG A 68 -21.71 11.27 -7.37
CA ARG A 68 -20.91 10.50 -6.41
C ARG A 68 -20.07 9.46 -7.14
N ILE A 69 -18.75 9.54 -7.02
CA ILE A 69 -17.82 8.59 -7.66
C ILE A 69 -17.16 7.63 -6.66
N TRP A 70 -17.12 7.99 -5.38
CA TRP A 70 -16.62 7.12 -4.31
C TRP A 70 -17.24 7.50 -2.97
N THR A 71 -17.57 6.51 -2.15
CA THR A 71 -18.00 6.69 -0.75
C THR A 71 -17.20 5.71 0.11
N ALA A 72 -16.72 6.18 1.26
CA ALA A 72 -16.07 5.34 2.25
C ALA A 72 -17.05 4.29 2.78
N ASN A 73 -16.60 3.05 2.91
CA ASN A 73 -17.38 2.01 3.56
C ASN A 73 -17.51 2.33 5.05
N PRO A 74 -18.71 2.22 5.65
CA PRO A 74 -18.88 2.43 7.08
C PRO A 74 -18.06 1.41 7.87
N LEU A 75 -17.53 1.83 9.01
CA LEU A 75 -16.84 0.92 9.91
C LEU A 75 -17.84 -0.10 10.50
N PRO A 76 -17.43 -1.37 10.70
CA PRO A 76 -18.23 -2.34 11.42
C PRO A 76 -18.59 -1.86 12.83
N LYS A 77 -19.74 -2.31 13.35
CA LYS A 77 -20.11 -2.04 14.75
C LYS A 77 -19.04 -2.58 15.69
N GLY A 78 -18.61 -1.78 16.67
CA GLY A 78 -17.58 -2.19 17.63
C GLY A 78 -16.14 -2.03 17.14
N SER A 79 -15.91 -1.39 15.98
CA SER A 79 -14.57 -1.18 15.43
C SER A 79 -13.62 -0.49 16.40
N GLU A 80 -14.12 0.36 17.29
CA GLU A 80 -13.34 1.05 18.33
C GLU A 80 -12.62 0.09 19.30
N LYS A 81 -13.14 -1.14 19.44
CA LYS A 81 -12.53 -2.21 20.23
C LYS A 81 -11.59 -3.10 19.42
N MET A 82 -11.54 -2.91 18.11
CA MET A 82 -10.79 -3.72 17.14
C MET A 82 -9.92 -2.81 16.25
N HIS A 83 -9.13 -1.95 16.89
CA HIS A 83 -8.16 -1.06 16.23
C HIS A 83 -8.75 -0.12 15.17
N ASN A 84 -10.06 0.15 15.20
CA ASN A 84 -10.80 0.89 14.17
C ASN A 84 -10.64 0.31 12.76
N PHE A 85 -10.48 -1.01 12.65
CA PHE A 85 -10.36 -1.67 11.37
C PHE A 85 -11.62 -1.58 10.53
N THR A 86 -11.42 -1.39 9.23
CA THR A 86 -12.48 -1.55 8.23
C THR A 86 -12.83 -3.04 8.10
N LYS A 87 -14.01 -3.35 7.54
CA LYS A 87 -14.37 -4.75 7.20
C LYS A 87 -13.29 -5.43 6.36
N PHE A 88 -12.80 -4.73 5.33
CA PHE A 88 -11.72 -5.23 4.48
C PHE A 88 -10.45 -5.54 5.27
N SER A 89 -10.05 -4.66 6.20
CA SER A 89 -8.86 -4.88 7.04
C SER A 89 -8.99 -6.09 7.96
N ILE A 90 -10.20 -6.38 8.47
CA ILE A 90 -10.48 -7.56 9.29
C ILE A 90 -10.28 -8.84 8.44
N GLU A 91 -10.80 -8.85 7.22
CA GLU A 91 -10.75 -10.00 6.31
C GLU A 91 -9.33 -10.33 5.81
N LEU A 92 -8.40 -9.36 5.83
CA LEU A 92 -7.03 -9.56 5.32
C LEU A 92 -6.25 -10.68 6.04
N ASN A 93 -6.50 -10.91 7.33
CA ASN A 93 -5.78 -11.92 8.12
C ASN A 93 -6.64 -13.12 8.52
N GLU A 94 -7.81 -13.30 7.88
CA GLU A 94 -8.59 -14.53 8.03
C GLU A 94 -7.77 -15.74 7.50
N PRO A 95 -7.80 -16.90 8.20
CA PRO A 95 -7.09 -18.09 7.75
C PRO A 95 -7.50 -18.52 6.34
N GLU A 96 -6.50 -18.88 5.53
CA GLU A 96 -6.68 -19.36 4.16
C GLU A 96 -5.76 -20.57 3.95
N ASP A 97 -6.32 -21.68 3.49
CA ASP A 97 -5.55 -22.89 3.21
C ASP A 97 -4.69 -22.75 1.96
N GLY A 98 -3.60 -23.50 1.93
CA GLY A 98 -2.73 -23.59 0.76
C GLY A 98 -2.02 -22.28 0.40
N VAL A 99 -1.79 -21.40 1.37
CA VAL A 99 -0.91 -20.23 1.23
C VAL A 99 0.56 -20.61 1.43
N ALA A 100 1.46 -19.76 0.94
CA ALA A 100 2.90 -19.97 1.12
C ALA A 100 3.27 -19.99 2.62
N PRO A 101 4.31 -20.74 3.03
CA PRO A 101 4.79 -20.74 4.42
C PRO A 101 5.32 -19.38 4.89
N THR A 102 5.56 -18.45 3.95
CA THR A 102 5.96 -17.06 4.19
C THR A 102 4.77 -16.09 4.25
N ASP A 103 3.53 -16.56 4.10
CA ASP A 103 2.33 -15.72 4.13
C ASP A 103 2.13 -15.09 5.52
N SER A 104 1.67 -13.84 5.57
CA SER A 104 1.51 -13.12 6.84
C SER A 104 0.42 -13.74 7.73
N ARG A 105 -0.54 -14.50 7.18
CA ARG A 105 -1.55 -15.22 7.97
C ARG A 105 -0.96 -16.28 8.89
N LEU A 106 0.21 -16.80 8.52
CA LEU A 106 0.96 -17.81 9.26
C LEU A 106 1.96 -17.19 10.26
N ARG A 107 2.06 -15.85 10.29
CA ARG A 107 2.96 -15.15 11.18
C ARG A 107 2.48 -15.30 12.64
N PRO A 108 3.21 -16.03 13.50
CA PRO A 108 2.65 -16.52 14.76
C PRO A 108 2.51 -15.44 15.84
N ASP A 109 3.40 -14.45 15.90
CA ASP A 109 3.27 -13.29 16.81
C ASP A 109 2.00 -12.49 16.52
N GLN A 110 1.72 -12.22 15.25
CA GLN A 110 0.49 -11.53 14.84
C GLN A 110 -0.77 -12.34 15.17
N ARG A 111 -0.76 -13.66 14.93
CA ARG A 111 -1.90 -14.53 15.28
C ARG A 111 -2.14 -14.62 16.78
N LEU A 112 -1.08 -14.66 17.59
CA LEU A 112 -1.19 -14.65 19.06
C LEU A 112 -1.79 -13.33 19.55
N MET A 113 -1.38 -12.21 18.96
CA MET A 113 -1.91 -10.88 19.27
C MET A 113 -3.41 -10.79 18.97
N GLU A 114 -3.85 -11.27 17.81
CA GLU A 114 -5.27 -11.31 17.43
C GLU A 114 -6.12 -12.16 18.38
N ASN A 115 -5.54 -13.22 18.94
CA ASN A 115 -6.18 -14.07 19.94
C ASN A 115 -6.07 -13.52 21.38
N GLY A 116 -5.56 -12.29 21.56
CA GLY A 116 -5.40 -11.65 22.86
C GLY A 116 -4.28 -12.23 23.75
N LYS A 117 -3.41 -13.08 23.20
CA LYS A 117 -2.28 -13.69 23.92
C LYS A 117 -1.03 -12.81 23.84
N TRP A 118 -1.10 -11.65 24.48
CA TRP A 118 -0.09 -10.58 24.37
C TRP A 118 1.33 -10.99 24.77
N ASP A 119 1.50 -11.71 25.89
CA ASP A 119 2.83 -12.11 26.36
C ASP A 119 3.50 -13.11 25.41
N ASP A 120 2.73 -14.09 24.92
CA ASP A 120 3.22 -15.07 23.94
C ASP A 120 3.53 -14.39 22.60
N ALA A 121 2.70 -13.45 22.16
CA ALA A 121 2.94 -12.67 20.95
C ALA A 121 4.26 -11.88 21.04
N ASN A 122 4.51 -11.21 22.17
CA ASN A 122 5.75 -10.47 22.40
C ASN A 122 6.98 -11.39 22.39
N ARG A 123 6.90 -12.56 23.04
CA ARG A 123 7.99 -13.55 23.02
C ARG A 123 8.28 -14.03 21.60
N LYS A 124 7.24 -14.36 20.84
CA LYS A 124 7.38 -14.86 19.46
C LYS A 124 7.87 -13.79 18.49
N LYS A 125 7.48 -12.53 18.69
CA LYS A 125 7.98 -11.37 17.95
C LYS A 125 9.49 -11.24 18.09
N LEU A 126 10.01 -11.31 19.33
CA LEU A 126 11.45 -11.24 19.60
C LEU A 126 12.22 -12.37 18.92
N GLU A 127 11.69 -13.60 18.96
CA GLU A 127 12.28 -14.78 18.30
C GLU A 127 12.42 -14.55 16.78
N ILE A 128 11.34 -14.11 16.12
CA ILE A 128 11.32 -13.85 14.67
C ILE A 128 12.27 -12.70 14.30
N GLU A 129 12.23 -11.59 15.03
CA GLU A 129 13.08 -10.42 14.77
C GLU A 129 14.56 -10.74 14.95
N GLU A 130 14.93 -11.51 15.98
CA GLU A 130 16.32 -11.94 16.19
C GLU A 130 16.78 -12.91 15.11
N LYS A 131 15.93 -13.87 14.70
CA LYS A 131 16.22 -14.76 13.56
C LYS A 131 16.48 -13.98 12.28
N GLN A 132 15.67 -12.97 11.98
CA GLN A 132 15.87 -12.08 10.83
C GLN A 132 17.17 -11.27 10.96
N ARG A 133 17.47 -10.76 12.17
CA ARG A 133 18.70 -10.01 12.45
C ARG A 133 19.96 -10.85 12.25
N VAL A 134 19.96 -12.11 12.70
CA VAL A 134 21.07 -13.05 12.51
C VAL A 134 21.31 -13.33 11.03
N VAL A 135 20.26 -13.59 10.25
CA VAL A 135 20.38 -13.81 8.80
C VAL A 135 20.92 -12.57 8.10
N ARG A 136 20.48 -11.37 8.48
CA ARG A 136 21.00 -10.11 7.91
C ARG A 136 22.50 -9.94 8.21
N LYS A 137 22.91 -10.07 9.47
CA LYS A 137 24.33 -9.95 9.88
C LYS A 137 25.22 -10.94 9.14
N ARG A 138 24.75 -12.18 8.96
CA ARG A 138 25.47 -13.20 8.20
C ARG A 138 25.69 -12.77 6.75
N ARG A 139 24.65 -12.29 6.07
CA ARG A 139 24.75 -11.81 4.67
C ARG A 139 25.67 -10.61 4.54
N GLU A 140 25.60 -9.66 5.48
CA GLU A 140 26.51 -8.51 5.54
C GLU A 140 27.97 -8.95 5.67
N ALA A 141 28.25 -9.88 6.59
CA ALA A 141 29.60 -10.43 6.77
C ALA A 141 30.10 -11.20 5.53
N GLU A 142 29.25 -12.02 4.90
CA GLU A 142 29.59 -12.73 3.66
C GLU A 142 29.91 -11.74 2.52
N LYS A 143 29.13 -10.65 2.40
CA LYS A 143 29.37 -9.58 1.44
C LYS A 143 30.71 -8.88 1.68
N GLU A 144 31.02 -8.55 2.94
CA GLU A 144 32.31 -7.92 3.29
C GLU A 144 33.50 -8.84 2.98
N VAL A 145 33.38 -10.14 3.25
CA VAL A 145 34.43 -11.12 2.95
C VAL A 145 34.65 -11.25 1.45
N ALA A 146 33.57 -11.38 0.66
CA ALA A 146 33.65 -11.45 -0.79
C ALA A 146 34.30 -10.17 -1.37
N MET A 147 33.89 -8.99 -0.88
CA MET A 147 34.47 -7.71 -1.29
C MET A 147 35.97 -7.62 -1.00
N LYS A 148 36.43 -8.09 0.17
CA LYS A 148 37.86 -8.12 0.53
C LYS A 148 38.67 -9.10 -0.35
N ARG A 149 38.04 -10.16 -0.85
CA ARG A 149 38.67 -11.15 -1.74
C ARG A 149 38.58 -10.78 -3.22
N GLY A 150 37.88 -9.70 -3.57
CA GLY A 150 37.57 -9.35 -4.96
C GLY A 150 36.64 -10.35 -5.63
N GLU A 151 35.89 -11.14 -4.86
CA GLU A 151 34.92 -12.11 -5.35
C GLU A 151 33.56 -11.44 -5.60
N ASN A 152 32.81 -11.95 -6.58
CA ASN A 152 31.45 -11.49 -6.82
C ASN A 152 30.51 -12.02 -5.72
N TYR A 153 29.71 -11.14 -5.11
CA TYR A 153 28.72 -11.51 -4.09
C TYR A 153 27.32 -11.43 -4.68
N GLU A 154 26.60 -12.56 -4.67
CA GLU A 154 25.21 -12.59 -5.10
C GLU A 154 24.32 -11.97 -4.01
N GLU A 155 23.76 -10.79 -4.29
CA GLU A 155 22.84 -10.14 -3.37
C GLU A 155 21.52 -10.90 -3.25
N TYR A 156 20.94 -10.90 -2.04
CA TYR A 156 19.64 -11.52 -1.79
C TYR A 156 18.57 -11.01 -2.76
N GLN A 157 17.99 -11.94 -3.52
CA GLN A 157 16.87 -11.67 -4.42
C GLN A 157 15.55 -12.15 -3.82
N PRO A 158 14.49 -11.32 -3.81
CA PRO A 158 13.15 -11.77 -3.47
C PRO A 158 12.68 -12.94 -4.35
N THR A 159 11.97 -13.89 -3.75
CA THR A 159 11.54 -15.12 -4.43
C THR A 159 10.61 -14.86 -5.62
N TRP A 160 9.68 -13.90 -5.50
CA TRP A 160 8.57 -13.71 -6.45
C TRP A 160 8.66 -12.42 -7.28
N PHE A 161 9.64 -11.57 -6.99
CA PHE A 161 9.82 -10.27 -7.64
C PHE A 161 11.27 -10.09 -8.10
N VAL A 162 11.46 -9.20 -9.06
CA VAL A 162 12.78 -8.77 -9.53
C VAL A 162 12.82 -7.24 -9.57
N ARG A 163 13.93 -6.65 -9.17
CA ARG A 163 14.15 -5.21 -9.23
C ARG A 163 14.54 -4.83 -10.66
N VAL A 164 13.79 -3.94 -11.29
CA VAL A 164 14.00 -3.49 -12.68
C VAL A 164 13.81 -1.97 -12.78
N GLN A 165 14.26 -1.39 -13.89
CA GLN A 165 13.99 0.00 -14.23
C GLN A 165 12.68 0.09 -15.02
N ASP A 166 11.78 0.99 -14.62
CA ASP A 166 10.53 1.28 -15.32
C ASP A 166 10.83 1.95 -16.66
N GLU A 167 10.31 1.37 -17.75
CA GLU A 167 10.51 1.84 -19.12
C GLU A 167 9.92 3.24 -19.35
N SER A 168 8.89 3.61 -18.58
CA SER A 168 8.15 4.87 -18.79
C SER A 168 8.81 6.10 -18.16
N ASN A 169 9.51 5.92 -17.04
CA ASN A 169 10.00 7.04 -16.22
C ASN A 169 11.40 6.79 -15.62
N GLY A 170 12.00 5.62 -15.85
CA GLY A 170 13.33 5.28 -15.37
C GLY A 170 13.42 4.97 -13.88
N ALA A 171 12.31 4.88 -13.14
CA ALA A 171 12.31 4.58 -11.71
C ALA A 171 12.63 3.11 -11.42
N LEU A 172 13.27 2.82 -10.29
CA LEU A 172 13.50 1.45 -9.86
C LEU A 172 12.24 0.87 -9.21
N ILE A 173 11.70 -0.19 -9.80
CA ILE A 173 10.47 -0.87 -9.38
C ILE A 173 10.73 -2.35 -9.08
N HIS A 174 9.82 -2.99 -8.34
CA HIS A 174 9.78 -4.44 -8.17
C HIS A 174 8.71 -5.02 -9.09
N LYS A 175 9.14 -5.73 -10.14
CA LYS A 175 8.24 -6.38 -11.10
C LYS A 175 7.99 -7.83 -10.67
N TYR A 176 6.72 -8.24 -10.67
CA TYR A 176 6.36 -9.64 -10.46
C TYR A 176 6.98 -10.48 -11.58
N LYS A 177 7.76 -11.50 -11.23
CA LYS A 177 8.46 -12.35 -12.23
C LYS A 177 7.75 -13.67 -12.53
N GLY A 178 6.57 -13.90 -11.96
CA GLY A 178 5.87 -15.18 -12.06
C GLY A 178 6.29 -16.20 -11.00
N GLY A 179 5.60 -17.33 -10.97
CA GLY A 179 5.93 -18.49 -10.16
C GLY A 179 5.19 -18.60 -8.82
N TYR A 180 4.62 -17.51 -8.29
CA TYR A 180 3.89 -17.58 -7.00
C TYR A 180 2.57 -18.32 -7.18
N TRP A 181 1.77 -17.92 -8.18
CA TRP A 181 0.45 -18.51 -8.42
C TRP A 181 0.55 -19.95 -8.90
N GLU A 182 1.55 -20.27 -9.71
CA GLU A 182 1.85 -21.62 -10.17
C GLU A 182 2.32 -22.52 -9.01
N ALA A 183 3.16 -21.98 -8.11
CA ALA A 183 3.54 -22.67 -6.87
C ALA A 183 2.33 -22.88 -5.96
N LYS A 184 1.40 -21.92 -5.88
CA LYS A 184 0.16 -22.03 -5.12
C LYS A 184 -0.75 -23.12 -5.69
N GLU A 185 -0.96 -23.13 -7.00
CA GLU A 185 -1.78 -24.14 -7.67
C GLU A 185 -1.23 -25.56 -7.47
N GLN A 186 0.10 -25.71 -7.54
CA GLN A 186 0.77 -27.00 -7.34
C GLN A 186 1.06 -27.33 -5.87
N GLN A 187 0.74 -26.42 -4.94
CA GLN A 187 1.12 -26.51 -3.53
C GLN A 187 2.63 -26.79 -3.31
N ASN A 188 3.49 -26.25 -4.19
CA ASN A 188 4.93 -26.46 -4.17
C ASN A 188 5.67 -25.21 -3.68
N TRP A 189 5.99 -25.19 -2.39
CA TRP A 189 6.66 -24.07 -1.73
C TRP A 189 8.18 -24.22 -1.60
N SER A 190 8.81 -25.09 -2.39
CA SER A 190 10.27 -25.33 -2.35
C SER A 190 11.14 -24.07 -2.50
N LYS A 191 10.62 -23.04 -3.18
CA LYS A 191 11.31 -21.75 -3.36
C LYS A 191 11.14 -20.80 -2.17
N CYS A 192 10.27 -21.09 -1.22
CA CYS A 192 10.01 -20.23 -0.07
C CYS A 192 11.05 -20.46 1.05
N PRO A 193 11.66 -19.39 1.59
CA PRO A 193 12.49 -19.51 2.78
C PRO A 193 11.67 -19.77 4.04
N HIS A 194 12.29 -20.34 5.06
CA HIS A 194 11.68 -20.56 6.38
C HIS A 194 11.89 -19.34 7.31
N ILE A 195 10.89 -18.46 7.41
CA ILE A 195 11.04 -17.12 8.03
C ILE A 195 10.36 -16.91 9.38
N PHE A 196 9.47 -17.82 9.81
CA PHE A 196 8.82 -17.78 11.13
C PHE A 196 9.48 -18.72 12.13
#